data_AF-A0A0Q7KFI7-F1
#
_entry.id   AF-A0A0Q7KFI7-F1
#
_cell.length_a   1.000
_cell.length_b   1.000
_cell.length_c   1.000
_cell.angle_alpha   90.00
_cell.angle_beta   90.00
_cell.angle_gamma   90.00
#
_symmetry.space_group_name_H-M   'P 1'
#
loop_
_entity.id
_entity.type
_entity.pdbx_description
1 polymer ?
#
loop_
_entity_poly.entity_id
_entity_poly.type
_entity_poly.pdbx_seq_one_letter_code
_entity_poly.pdbx_strand_id
1 'polypeptide(L)'
;MRSSVLSRSVIAVASLAIGSAVLVAAPATAATANGITREDVLAAASSLRADPEDGSPQNGTPELAALAAKACGPLGSDTFGVFGQPVATPDSVDGLTVTVLRQSAEDVEGPTGFPFGNLDTCTFAAVAPLGSGTTFTGDLEVTTSTVRLTDFPFGQGTTSTVTSRLSGDVFVSPATEATSSFSFAGAEANGLVTAPNGQRVLTVTKIADKKSKAAKKAAKRTYVKRIKAAKKSYAKAVKRAHGSPTKKAVARAAYLSRRSAVKSSYSYAIADYKLVKTRSAAADARRFSVSTGPSIVG
;
A
#
# COMPACT_ATOMS: atom_id res chain seq x y z
N MET A 1 26.09 42.30 57.70
CA MET A 1 26.88 41.30 56.95
C MET A 1 25.97 40.15 56.57
N ARG A 2 26.00 39.71 55.29
CA ARG A 2 25.35 38.48 54.74
C ARG A 2 23.81 38.61 54.66
N SER A 3 23.05 38.21 53.64
CA SER A 3 23.16 37.43 52.39
C SER A 3 22.01 37.91 51.47
N SER A 4 22.12 38.02 50.13
CA SER A 4 21.71 36.98 49.15
C SER A 4 20.29 36.41 49.42
N VAL A 5 19.34 36.19 48.51
CA VAL A 5 19.45 35.66 47.13
C VAL A 5 18.02 35.43 46.56
N LEU A 6 17.84 35.52 45.23
CA LEU A 6 16.83 34.86 44.33
C LEU A 6 15.32 35.04 44.63
N SER A 7 14.49 35.71 43.83
CA SER A 7 14.17 35.51 42.40
C SER A 7 14.06 34.04 41.96
N ARG A 8 12.83 33.50 41.98
CA ARG A 8 12.43 32.33 41.19
C ARG A 8 11.05 32.56 40.59
N SER A 9 11.00 33.28 39.47
CA SER A 9 9.88 33.16 38.54
C SER A 9 10.05 31.86 37.77
N VAL A 10 9.12 30.94 38.00
CA VAL A 10 8.98 29.67 37.29
C VAL A 10 8.70 29.99 35.82
N ILE A 11 9.72 29.85 34.97
CA ILE A 11 9.52 29.82 33.52
C ILE A 11 9.09 28.39 33.21
N ALA A 12 7.78 28.23 32.94
CA ALA A 12 7.25 27.06 32.28
C ALA A 12 7.92 26.93 30.91
N VAL A 13 8.95 26.08 30.85
CA VAL A 13 9.53 25.63 29.60
C VAL A 13 8.52 24.67 29.01
N ALA A 14 7.70 25.17 28.07
CA ALA A 14 6.97 24.33 27.13
C ALA A 14 8.01 23.62 26.26
N SER A 15 8.53 22.50 26.77
CA SER A 15 9.18 21.49 25.98
C SER A 15 8.13 20.92 25.03
N LEU A 16 8.02 21.54 23.85
CA LEU A 16 7.57 20.84 22.66
C LEU A 16 8.58 19.72 22.42
N ALA A 17 8.35 18.61 23.10
CA ALA A 17 8.76 17.32 22.63
C ALA A 17 8.12 17.17 21.26
N ILE A 18 8.91 17.42 20.21
CA ILE A 18 8.69 16.80 18.92
C ILE A 18 9.00 15.33 19.16
N GLY A 19 8.07 14.64 19.84
CA GLY A 19 7.97 13.21 19.77
C GLY A 19 7.70 12.93 18.31
N SER A 20 8.74 12.53 17.60
CA SER A 20 8.63 11.84 16.34
C SER A 20 7.84 10.55 16.62
N ALA A 21 6.52 10.68 16.73
CA ALA A 21 5.64 9.61 16.36
C ALA A 21 5.87 9.45 14.86
N VAL A 22 6.87 8.63 14.53
CA VAL A 22 6.78 7.78 13.37
C VAL A 22 5.56 6.92 13.68
N LEU A 23 4.36 7.44 13.42
CA LEU A 23 3.33 6.56 12.90
C LEU A 23 3.99 6.03 11.62
N VAL A 24 4.65 4.88 11.75
CA VAL A 24 4.56 3.89 10.70
C VAL A 24 3.05 3.73 10.59
N ALA A 25 2.45 4.43 9.62
CA ALA A 25 1.17 4.01 9.12
C ALA A 25 1.45 2.58 8.68
N ALA A 26 1.19 1.61 9.57
CA ALA A 26 1.07 0.24 9.18
C ALA A 26 0.12 0.32 7.98
N PRO A 27 0.55 -0.06 6.77
CA PRO A 27 -0.36 -0.07 5.64
C PRO A 27 -1.55 -0.88 6.14
N ALA A 28 -2.74 -0.28 6.07
CA ALA A 28 -3.97 -0.97 6.38
C ALA A 28 -4.18 -2.03 5.30
N THR A 29 -3.36 -3.09 5.35
CA THR A 29 -3.60 -4.39 4.76
C THR A 29 -4.71 -4.98 5.61
N ALA A 30 -5.93 -4.54 5.36
CA ALA A 30 -7.09 -5.15 5.95
C ALA A 30 -7.15 -6.55 5.36
N ALA A 31 -6.58 -7.52 6.09
CA ALA A 31 -6.70 -8.92 5.73
C ALA A 31 -8.18 -9.22 5.47
N THR A 32 -8.47 -10.06 4.49
CA THR A 32 -9.86 -10.48 4.23
C THR A 32 -10.46 -11.12 5.48
N ALA A 33 -11.77 -11.40 5.50
CA ALA A 33 -12.40 -12.10 6.62
C ALA A 33 -11.68 -13.42 6.99
N ASN A 34 -10.99 -14.02 6.02
CA ASN A 34 -10.22 -15.27 6.17
C ASN A 34 -8.72 -15.04 6.48
N GLY A 35 -8.30 -13.81 6.79
CA GLY A 35 -6.90 -13.50 7.11
C GLY A 35 -5.94 -13.55 5.91
N ILE A 36 -6.46 -13.47 4.68
CA ILE A 36 -5.64 -13.45 3.46
C ILE A 36 -5.15 -12.02 3.24
N THR A 37 -3.84 -11.88 3.07
CA THR A 37 -3.18 -10.60 2.82
C THR A 37 -2.83 -10.42 1.33
N ARG A 38 -2.54 -9.18 0.95
CA ARG A 38 -2.02 -8.86 -0.39
C ARG A 38 -0.76 -9.66 -0.69
N GLU A 39 0.14 -9.75 0.28
CA GLU A 39 1.42 -10.45 0.16
C GLU A 39 1.22 -11.95 -0.06
N ASP A 40 0.23 -12.58 0.57
CA ASP A 40 -0.10 -14.01 0.34
C ASP A 40 -0.49 -14.26 -1.12
N VAL A 41 -1.35 -13.41 -1.68
CA VAL A 41 -1.82 -13.51 -3.07
C VAL A 41 -0.68 -13.32 -4.06
N LEU A 42 0.14 -12.28 -3.85
CA LEU A 42 1.28 -11.99 -4.73
C LEU A 42 2.37 -13.06 -4.63
N ALA A 43 2.62 -13.59 -3.43
CA ALA A 43 3.58 -14.68 -3.22
C ALA A 43 3.11 -15.96 -3.93
N ALA A 44 1.83 -16.33 -3.79
CA ALA A 44 1.27 -17.48 -4.50
C ALA A 44 1.32 -17.29 -6.02
N ALA A 45 0.84 -16.16 -6.55
CA ALA A 45 0.85 -15.88 -7.99
C ALA A 45 2.27 -15.85 -8.58
N SER A 46 3.24 -15.28 -7.86
CA SER A 46 4.64 -15.26 -8.32
C SER A 46 5.31 -16.62 -8.25
N SER A 47 5.03 -17.43 -7.22
CA SER A 47 5.55 -18.80 -7.10
C SER A 47 5.11 -19.66 -8.29
N LEU A 48 3.85 -19.56 -8.72
CA LEU A 48 3.31 -20.30 -9.86
C LEU A 48 3.93 -19.86 -11.20
N ARG A 49 4.37 -18.61 -11.31
CA ARG A 49 5.07 -18.16 -12.52
C ARG A 49 6.54 -18.53 -12.54
N ALA A 50 7.14 -18.75 -11.37
CA ALA A 50 8.54 -19.09 -11.25
C ALA A 50 8.84 -20.55 -11.66
N ASP A 51 7.83 -21.42 -11.64
CA ASP A 51 7.94 -22.84 -11.98
C ASP A 51 7.03 -23.23 -13.16
N PRO A 52 7.19 -22.65 -14.36
CA PRO A 52 6.28 -22.89 -15.48
C PRO A 52 6.43 -24.31 -16.04
N GLU A 53 5.73 -25.30 -15.47
CA GLU A 53 5.47 -26.56 -16.16
C GLU A 53 4.42 -26.34 -17.26
N ASP A 54 4.85 -26.34 -18.54
CA ASP A 54 4.14 -26.53 -19.83
C ASP A 54 2.61 -26.28 -19.95
N GLY A 55 2.02 -25.38 -19.16
CA GLY A 55 0.60 -25.01 -19.22
C GLY A 55 -0.36 -25.91 -18.45
N SER A 56 0.13 -26.81 -17.58
CA SER A 56 -0.71 -27.60 -16.67
C SER A 56 -0.97 -26.83 -15.36
N PRO A 57 -2.13 -27.01 -14.70
CA PRO A 57 -2.37 -26.44 -13.37
C PRO A 57 -1.28 -26.93 -12.41
N GLN A 58 -0.49 -26.01 -11.86
CA GLN A 58 0.65 -26.38 -11.03
C GLN A 58 0.19 -26.81 -9.65
N ASN A 59 0.70 -27.96 -9.21
CA ASN A 59 0.43 -28.50 -7.90
C ASN A 59 1.50 -28.00 -6.91
N GLY A 60 1.08 -27.44 -5.78
CA GLY A 60 1.89 -27.59 -4.56
C GLY A 60 3.07 -26.63 -4.31
N THR A 61 2.95 -25.33 -4.57
CA THR A 61 3.82 -24.38 -3.85
C THR A 61 3.34 -24.19 -2.40
N PRO A 62 4.23 -24.09 -1.40
CA PRO A 62 3.85 -23.83 -0.02
C PRO A 62 2.99 -22.56 0.15
N GLU A 63 3.26 -21.53 -0.66
CA GLU A 63 2.50 -20.28 -0.68
C GLU A 63 1.07 -20.49 -1.17
N LEU A 64 0.89 -21.27 -2.23
CA LEU A 64 -0.44 -21.61 -2.75
C LEU A 64 -1.22 -22.47 -1.76
N ALA A 65 -0.59 -23.47 -1.14
CA ALA A 65 -1.22 -24.31 -0.14
C ALA A 65 -1.63 -23.51 1.11
N ALA A 66 -0.80 -22.57 1.56
CA ALA A 66 -1.13 -21.69 2.68
C ALA A 66 -2.31 -20.76 2.36
N LEU A 67 -2.36 -20.22 1.13
CA LEU A 67 -3.48 -19.40 0.66
C LEU A 67 -4.78 -20.23 0.58
N ALA A 68 -4.71 -21.42 0.01
CA ALA A 68 -5.83 -22.36 -0.10
C ALA A 68 -6.38 -22.77 1.27
N ALA A 69 -5.50 -23.06 2.24
CA ALA A 69 -5.91 -23.42 3.59
C ALA A 69 -6.72 -22.32 4.30
N LYS A 70 -6.44 -21.04 4.00
CA LYS A 70 -7.19 -19.90 4.53
C LYS A 70 -8.58 -19.77 3.87
N ALA A 71 -8.67 -20.04 2.57
CA ALA A 71 -9.92 -19.85 1.81
C ALA A 71 -10.87 -21.05 1.90
N CYS A 72 -10.34 -22.27 1.79
CA CYS A 72 -11.09 -23.52 1.72
C CYS A 72 -11.09 -24.30 3.05
N GLY A 73 -10.49 -23.75 4.11
CA GLY A 73 -10.26 -24.43 5.37
C GLY A 73 -9.03 -25.36 5.36
N PRO A 74 -8.68 -25.98 6.51
CA PRO A 74 -7.48 -26.79 6.66
C PRO A 74 -7.33 -27.84 5.57
N LEU A 75 -6.11 -27.98 5.03
CA LEU A 75 -5.78 -29.05 4.08
C LEU A 75 -5.39 -30.28 4.89
N GLY A 76 -6.21 -31.33 4.84
CA GLY A 76 -5.99 -32.59 5.53
C GLY A 76 -5.32 -33.65 4.64
N SER A 77 -5.24 -34.88 5.14
CA SER A 77 -4.76 -36.05 4.39
C SER A 77 -5.68 -36.46 3.24
N ASP A 78 -6.89 -35.94 3.21
CA ASP A 78 -7.91 -36.07 2.17
C ASP A 78 -7.66 -35.15 0.97
N THR A 79 -6.70 -34.23 1.04
CA THR A 79 -6.39 -33.31 -0.06
C THR A 79 -5.51 -34.00 -1.11
N PHE A 80 -6.03 -34.16 -2.33
CA PHE A 80 -5.29 -34.73 -3.46
C PHE A 80 -4.32 -33.73 -4.10
N GLY A 81 -4.69 -32.45 -4.13
CA GLY A 81 -3.89 -31.43 -4.77
C GLY A 81 -4.46 -30.02 -4.61
N VAL A 82 -3.57 -29.05 -4.77
CA VAL A 82 -3.90 -27.63 -4.80
C VAL A 82 -3.33 -27.05 -6.08
N PHE A 83 -4.23 -26.61 -6.94
CA PHE A 83 -3.91 -26.10 -8.27
C PHE A 83 -4.13 -24.61 -8.31
N GLY A 84 -3.23 -23.89 -8.97
CA GLY A 84 -3.35 -22.46 -9.17
C GLY A 84 -3.11 -22.05 -10.61
N GLN A 85 -3.87 -21.08 -11.08
CA GLN A 85 -3.66 -20.45 -12.39
C GLN A 85 -3.46 -18.95 -12.19
N PRO A 86 -2.21 -18.45 -12.32
CA PRO A 86 -1.95 -17.02 -12.16
C PRO A 86 -2.46 -16.24 -13.36
N VAL A 87 -2.66 -14.93 -13.17
CA VAL A 87 -2.87 -13.99 -14.28
C VAL A 87 -1.69 -14.09 -15.25
N ALA A 88 -1.97 -14.21 -16.54
CA ALA A 88 -0.93 -14.43 -17.56
C ALA A 88 0.09 -13.27 -17.62
N THR A 89 -0.40 -12.03 -17.61
CA THR A 89 0.43 -10.82 -17.68
C THR A 89 0.03 -9.85 -16.57
N PRO A 90 0.69 -9.90 -15.40
CA PRO A 90 0.44 -8.93 -14.34
C PRO A 90 0.90 -7.54 -14.80
N ASP A 91 0.10 -6.49 -14.51
CA ASP A 91 0.47 -5.09 -14.77
C ASP A 91 0.39 -4.27 -13.49
N SER A 92 -0.77 -3.65 -13.22
CA SER A 92 -0.99 -2.87 -11.99
C SER A 92 -1.65 -3.72 -10.90
N VAL A 93 -2.26 -4.84 -11.31
CA VAL A 93 -2.90 -5.87 -10.49
C VAL A 93 -2.32 -7.21 -10.91
N ASP A 94 -2.27 -8.10 -9.93
CA ASP A 94 -1.92 -9.49 -10.07
C ASP A 94 -2.95 -10.34 -9.31
N GLY A 95 -3.03 -11.62 -9.59
CA GLY A 95 -3.95 -12.55 -8.97
C GLY A 95 -3.80 -13.95 -9.53
N LEU A 96 -4.67 -14.82 -9.03
CA LEU A 96 -4.75 -16.22 -9.41
C LEU A 96 -6.15 -16.77 -9.13
N THR A 97 -6.53 -17.80 -9.87
CA THR A 97 -7.59 -18.73 -9.45
C THR A 97 -6.94 -19.93 -8.79
N VAL A 98 -7.61 -20.50 -7.78
CA VAL A 98 -7.12 -21.63 -6.99
C VAL A 98 -8.22 -22.68 -6.92
N THR A 99 -7.88 -23.93 -7.16
CA THR A 99 -8.75 -25.10 -7.04
C THR A 99 -8.10 -26.13 -6.13
N VAL A 100 -8.79 -26.51 -5.06
CA VAL A 100 -8.40 -27.59 -4.15
C VAL A 100 -9.22 -28.82 -4.50
N LEU A 101 -8.57 -29.97 -4.67
CA LEU A 101 -9.23 -31.27 -4.81
C LEU A 101 -9.14 -32.05 -3.50
N ARG A 102 -10.27 -32.55 -3.00
CA ARG A 102 -10.37 -33.38 -1.80
C ARG A 102 -11.09 -34.68 -2.11
N GLN A 103 -10.73 -35.75 -1.41
CA GLN A 103 -11.54 -36.95 -1.35
C GLN A 103 -12.79 -36.65 -0.54
N SER A 104 -13.96 -36.98 -1.08
CA SER A 104 -15.19 -36.85 -0.32
C SER A 104 -15.21 -37.86 0.83
N ALA A 105 -15.63 -37.41 2.02
CA ALA A 105 -15.75 -38.27 3.20
C ALA A 105 -16.89 -39.31 3.07
N GLU A 106 -17.80 -39.11 2.10
CA GLU A 106 -18.79 -40.11 1.69
C GLU A 106 -18.11 -41.18 0.81
N ASP A 107 -17.29 -42.00 1.47
CA ASP A 107 -16.72 -43.21 0.88
C ASP A 107 -17.79 -44.28 0.66
N VAL A 108 -17.42 -45.25 -0.19
CA VAL A 108 -17.97 -46.61 -0.38
C VAL A 108 -18.71 -46.82 -1.71
N GLU A 109 -17.99 -47.47 -2.63
CA GLU A 109 -18.52 -48.27 -3.76
C GLU A 109 -19.30 -47.49 -4.84
N GLY A 110 -18.69 -46.44 -5.39
CA GLY A 110 -19.12 -45.94 -6.70
C GLY A 110 -18.91 -47.02 -7.78
N PRO A 111 -19.93 -47.37 -8.59
CA PRO A 111 -19.85 -48.44 -9.61
C PRO A 111 -18.91 -48.13 -10.79
N THR A 112 -18.18 -47.01 -10.75
CA THR A 112 -17.59 -46.40 -11.94
C THR A 112 -16.13 -46.79 -12.21
N GLY A 113 -15.49 -47.60 -11.35
CA GLY A 113 -14.15 -48.13 -11.62
C GLY A 113 -13.04 -47.07 -11.80
N PHE A 114 -13.32 -45.80 -11.52
CA PHE A 114 -12.32 -44.73 -11.50
C PHE A 114 -11.55 -44.79 -10.18
N PRO A 115 -10.21 -44.74 -10.20
CA PRO A 115 -9.38 -44.96 -9.01
C PRO A 115 -9.44 -43.82 -7.97
N PHE A 116 -10.21 -42.75 -8.20
CA PHE A 116 -10.18 -41.52 -7.41
C PHE A 116 -11.42 -41.28 -6.53
N GLY A 117 -12.43 -42.17 -6.55
CA GLY A 117 -13.64 -42.02 -5.72
C GLY A 117 -14.47 -40.75 -6.02
N ASN A 118 -15.34 -40.37 -5.08
CA ASN A 118 -16.03 -39.08 -5.13
C ASN A 118 -15.06 -37.96 -4.76
N LEU A 119 -15.00 -36.91 -5.58
CA LEU A 119 -14.12 -35.76 -5.36
C LEU A 119 -14.92 -34.52 -5.03
N ASP A 120 -14.50 -33.84 -3.97
CA ASP A 120 -15.00 -32.54 -3.59
C ASP A 120 -14.00 -31.47 -4.02
N THR A 121 -14.49 -30.39 -4.62
CA THR A 121 -13.64 -29.30 -5.08
C THR A 121 -13.99 -28.00 -4.40
N CYS A 122 -12.98 -27.23 -4.02
CA CYS A 122 -13.13 -25.87 -3.51
C CYS A 122 -12.33 -24.92 -4.39
N THR A 123 -13.03 -23.97 -5.00
CA THR A 123 -12.44 -23.07 -5.99
C THR A 123 -12.70 -21.61 -5.64
N PHE A 124 -11.69 -20.75 -5.75
CA PHE A 124 -11.82 -19.31 -5.54
C PHE A 124 -10.85 -18.50 -6.41
N ALA A 125 -11.10 -17.20 -6.52
CA ALA A 125 -10.22 -16.25 -7.18
C ALA A 125 -9.68 -15.23 -6.17
N ALA A 126 -8.42 -14.83 -6.32
CA ALA A 126 -7.81 -13.80 -5.49
C ALA A 126 -7.05 -12.80 -6.35
N VAL A 127 -7.21 -11.50 -6.06
CA VAL A 127 -6.54 -10.40 -6.76
C VAL A 127 -5.99 -9.37 -5.79
N ALA A 128 -4.83 -8.82 -6.12
CA ALA A 128 -4.04 -7.89 -5.31
C ALA A 128 -3.32 -6.88 -6.23
N PRO A 129 -3.25 -5.58 -5.88
CA PRO A 129 -2.45 -4.64 -6.65
C PRO A 129 -0.95 -4.80 -6.30
N LEU A 130 -0.10 -4.67 -7.32
CA LEU A 130 1.35 -4.92 -7.17
C LEU A 130 2.04 -3.88 -6.28
N GLY A 131 1.60 -2.62 -6.35
CA GLY A 131 2.22 -1.52 -5.62
C GLY A 131 1.94 -1.58 -4.13
N SER A 132 2.97 -1.38 -3.30
CA SER A 132 2.79 -1.27 -1.85
C SER A 132 1.86 -0.09 -1.52
N GLY A 133 0.86 -0.32 -0.67
CA GLY A 133 -0.12 0.69 -0.24
C GLY A 133 -1.07 1.18 -1.33
N THR A 134 -1.07 0.53 -2.50
CA THR A 134 -2.05 0.81 -3.56
C THR A 134 -3.37 0.11 -3.25
N THR A 135 -4.47 0.68 -3.70
CA THR A 135 -5.81 0.09 -3.59
C THR A 135 -6.45 0.01 -4.95
N PHE A 136 -7.25 -1.01 -5.23
CA PHE A 136 -8.07 -1.07 -6.43
C PHE A 136 -9.55 -0.85 -6.14
N THR A 137 -10.29 -0.45 -7.17
CA THR A 137 -11.74 -0.55 -7.26
C THR A 137 -12.13 -1.08 -8.64
N GLY A 138 -13.26 -1.77 -8.76
CA GLY A 138 -13.71 -2.32 -10.04
C GLY A 138 -14.64 -3.52 -9.88
N ASP A 139 -14.62 -4.42 -10.85
CA ASP A 139 -15.43 -5.63 -10.89
C ASP A 139 -14.55 -6.85 -11.19
N LEU A 140 -14.88 -7.97 -10.55
CA LEU A 140 -14.31 -9.30 -10.77
C LEU A 140 -15.42 -10.23 -11.22
N GLU A 141 -15.27 -10.83 -12.38
CA GLU A 141 -16.11 -11.90 -12.89
C GLU A 141 -15.38 -13.23 -12.68
N VAL A 142 -16.00 -14.14 -11.92
CA VAL A 142 -15.50 -15.50 -11.73
C VAL A 142 -16.43 -16.46 -12.44
N THR A 143 -15.90 -17.15 -13.45
CA THR A 143 -16.61 -18.17 -14.22
C THR A 143 -16.16 -19.54 -13.71
N THR A 144 -17.07 -20.30 -13.12
CA THR A 144 -16.81 -21.66 -12.66
C THR A 144 -17.50 -22.67 -13.58
N SER A 145 -16.74 -23.61 -14.12
CA SER A 145 -17.26 -24.75 -14.89
C SER A 145 -17.17 -26.00 -14.04
N THR A 146 -18.31 -26.66 -13.81
CA THR A 146 -18.40 -27.89 -13.00
C THR A 146 -18.80 -29.06 -13.87
N VAL A 147 -18.04 -30.17 -13.80
CA VAL A 147 -18.30 -31.42 -14.52
C VAL A 147 -18.58 -32.53 -13.51
N ARG A 148 -19.73 -33.18 -13.64
CA ARG A 148 -20.11 -34.32 -12.80
C ARG A 148 -19.46 -35.60 -13.32
N LEU A 149 -18.88 -36.38 -12.40
CA LEU A 149 -18.18 -37.63 -12.74
C LEU A 149 -19.12 -38.81 -13.05
N THR A 150 -20.41 -38.68 -12.72
CA THR A 150 -21.40 -39.74 -12.91
C THR A 150 -21.83 -39.90 -14.38
N ASP A 151 -21.54 -38.92 -15.22
CA ASP A 151 -22.03 -38.86 -16.59
C ASP A 151 -20.86 -39.17 -17.53
N PHE A 152 -20.60 -40.44 -17.84
CA PHE A 152 -19.64 -40.81 -18.89
C PHE A 152 -20.37 -41.16 -20.20
N PRO A 153 -19.96 -40.62 -21.37
CA PRO A 153 -18.82 -39.72 -21.60
C PRO A 153 -19.05 -38.36 -20.94
N PHE A 154 -18.00 -37.77 -20.33
CA PHE A 154 -18.05 -36.56 -19.48
C PHE A 154 -19.19 -35.62 -19.90
N GLY A 155 -20.32 -35.74 -19.20
CA GLY A 155 -21.58 -35.10 -19.54
C GLY A 155 -21.51 -33.59 -19.39
N GLN A 156 -22.51 -32.90 -19.97
CA GLN A 156 -22.65 -31.44 -19.97
C GLN A 156 -22.26 -30.82 -18.63
N GLY A 157 -21.13 -30.09 -18.61
CA GLY A 157 -20.75 -29.29 -17.47
C GLY A 157 -21.71 -28.11 -17.29
N THR A 158 -21.97 -27.72 -16.05
CA THR A 158 -22.67 -26.48 -15.75
C THR A 158 -21.66 -25.35 -15.59
N THR A 159 -21.87 -24.25 -16.30
CA THR A 159 -21.09 -23.03 -16.10
C THR A 159 -21.91 -22.03 -15.29
N SER A 160 -21.30 -21.45 -14.26
CA SER A 160 -21.85 -20.38 -13.45
C SER A 160 -20.91 -19.20 -13.46
N THR A 161 -21.47 -17.99 -13.54
CA THR A 161 -20.72 -16.74 -13.50
C THR A 161 -21.17 -15.91 -12.31
N VAL A 162 -20.22 -15.48 -11.49
CA VAL A 162 -20.46 -14.60 -10.35
C VAL A 162 -19.66 -13.32 -10.52
N THR A 163 -20.34 -12.17 -10.51
CA THR A 163 -19.70 -10.85 -10.52
C THR A 163 -19.63 -10.30 -9.10
N SER A 164 -18.44 -9.90 -8.67
CA SER A 164 -18.16 -9.29 -7.37
C SER A 164 -17.51 -7.92 -7.54
N ARG A 165 -17.81 -6.98 -6.63
CA ARG A 165 -17.14 -5.68 -6.62
C ARG A 165 -15.78 -5.75 -5.94
N LEU A 166 -14.77 -5.24 -6.62
CA LEU A 166 -13.42 -5.08 -6.13
C LEU A 166 -13.28 -3.79 -5.34
N SER A 167 -12.70 -3.87 -4.14
CA SER A 167 -12.37 -2.71 -3.30
C SER A 167 -11.30 -3.09 -2.29
N GLY A 168 -10.29 -2.22 -2.10
CA GLY A 168 -9.24 -2.40 -1.10
C GLY A 168 -7.90 -2.74 -1.73
N ASP A 169 -7.00 -3.35 -0.97
CA ASP A 169 -5.66 -3.76 -1.41
C ASP A 169 -5.51 -5.28 -1.56
N VAL A 170 -6.56 -6.04 -1.29
CA VAL A 170 -6.70 -7.45 -1.64
C VAL A 170 -8.18 -7.79 -1.73
N PHE A 171 -8.54 -8.67 -2.66
CA PHE A 171 -9.88 -9.22 -2.76
C PHE A 171 -9.78 -10.73 -3.00
N VAL A 172 -10.64 -11.48 -2.32
CA VAL A 172 -10.78 -12.93 -2.48
C VAL A 172 -12.26 -13.19 -2.70
N SER A 173 -12.62 -13.88 -3.78
CA SER A 173 -14.00 -14.27 -4.03
C SER A 173 -14.46 -15.25 -2.95
N PRO A 174 -15.78 -15.35 -2.70
CA PRO A 174 -16.32 -16.50 -2.01
C PRO A 174 -15.81 -17.79 -2.67
N ALA A 175 -15.51 -18.79 -1.84
CA ALA A 175 -15.17 -20.12 -2.35
C ALA A 175 -16.43 -20.81 -2.86
N THR A 176 -16.33 -21.42 -4.03
CA THR A 176 -17.36 -22.28 -4.61
C THR A 176 -16.98 -23.72 -4.32
N GLU A 177 -17.87 -24.44 -3.64
CA GLU A 177 -17.70 -25.86 -3.36
C GLU A 177 -18.54 -26.68 -4.34
N ALA A 178 -17.99 -27.78 -4.86
CA ALA A 178 -18.74 -28.74 -5.65
C ALA A 178 -18.47 -30.16 -5.15
N THR A 179 -19.54 -30.88 -4.83
CA THR A 179 -19.50 -32.26 -4.32
C THR A 179 -19.58 -33.26 -5.48
N SER A 180 -18.78 -34.32 -5.41
CA SER A 180 -18.71 -35.40 -6.41
C SER A 180 -18.54 -34.88 -7.86
N SER A 181 -17.83 -33.76 -8.02
CA SER A 181 -17.71 -33.02 -9.28
C SER A 181 -16.38 -32.29 -9.35
N PHE A 182 -15.81 -32.18 -10.56
CA PHE A 182 -14.65 -31.32 -10.81
C PHE A 182 -15.11 -29.90 -11.12
N SER A 183 -14.65 -28.91 -10.37
CA SER A 183 -14.84 -27.50 -10.70
C SER A 183 -13.53 -26.83 -11.07
N PHE A 184 -13.56 -26.03 -12.13
CA PHE A 184 -12.46 -25.15 -12.55
C PHE A 184 -12.98 -23.72 -12.58
N ALA A 185 -12.15 -22.75 -12.16
CA ALA A 185 -12.51 -21.34 -12.29
C ALA A 185 -11.54 -20.57 -13.19
N GLY A 186 -12.14 -19.73 -14.03
CA GLY A 186 -11.49 -18.58 -14.64
C GLY A 186 -11.95 -17.31 -13.94
N ALA A 187 -11.11 -16.28 -13.98
CA ALA A 187 -11.41 -14.98 -13.45
C ALA A 187 -11.01 -13.88 -14.44
N GLU A 188 -11.85 -12.88 -14.58
CA GLU A 188 -11.58 -11.63 -15.27
C GLU A 188 -11.82 -10.45 -14.31
N ALA A 189 -10.84 -9.56 -14.18
CA ALA A 189 -10.92 -8.41 -13.30
C ALA A 189 -10.62 -7.12 -14.06
N ASN A 190 -11.48 -6.13 -13.90
CA ASN A 190 -11.37 -4.84 -14.57
C ASN A 190 -11.60 -3.70 -13.57
N GLY A 191 -10.81 -2.63 -13.65
CA GLY A 191 -10.98 -1.53 -12.71
C GLY A 191 -9.92 -0.44 -12.74
N LEU A 192 -9.76 0.23 -11.60
CA LEU A 192 -8.79 1.28 -11.35
C LEU A 192 -7.90 0.90 -10.17
N VAL A 193 -6.58 0.99 -10.34
CA VAL A 193 -5.60 0.99 -9.24
C VAL A 193 -5.27 2.43 -8.88
N THR A 194 -5.36 2.75 -7.60
CA THR A 194 -5.02 4.05 -7.04
C THR A 194 -3.73 3.93 -6.23
N ALA A 195 -2.76 4.78 -6.53
CA ALA A 195 -1.53 4.86 -5.74
C ALA A 195 -1.81 5.23 -4.28
N PRO A 196 -0.99 4.78 -3.29
CA PRO A 196 -1.10 5.27 -1.93
C PRO A 196 -1.10 6.80 -1.95
N ASN A 197 -1.99 7.41 -1.16
CA ASN A 197 -2.10 8.86 -0.98
C ASN A 197 -0.77 9.47 -0.47
N GLY A 198 0.21 9.65 -1.35
CA GLY A 198 1.60 9.92 -0.99
C GLY A 198 2.27 10.99 -1.85
N GLN A 199 1.89 11.13 -3.13
CA GLN A 199 2.36 12.25 -3.95
C GLN A 199 1.50 13.50 -3.69
N ARG A 200 1.77 14.15 -2.55
CA ARG A 200 1.27 15.51 -2.29
C ARG A 200 2.03 16.47 -3.20
N VAL A 201 1.38 16.91 -4.27
CA VAL A 201 1.92 17.98 -5.11
C VAL A 201 1.86 19.27 -4.30
N LEU A 202 3.02 19.85 -4.00
CA LEU A 202 3.12 21.18 -3.42
C LEU A 202 3.14 22.19 -4.56
N THR A 203 1.97 22.71 -4.91
CA THR A 203 1.87 23.80 -5.87
C THR A 203 2.13 25.11 -5.13
N VAL A 204 3.15 25.86 -5.58
CA VAL A 204 3.46 27.18 -5.04
C VAL A 204 3.07 28.22 -6.09
N THR A 205 1.93 28.87 -5.87
CA THR A 205 1.44 29.92 -6.78
C THR A 205 1.82 31.30 -6.24
N LYS A 206 2.38 32.15 -7.10
CA LYS A 206 2.59 33.57 -6.79
C LYS A 206 1.28 34.31 -7.09
N ILE A 207 0.69 34.92 -6.07
CA ILE A 207 -0.48 35.78 -6.21
C ILE A 207 -0.05 37.22 -5.96
N ALA A 208 -0.55 38.16 -6.77
CA ALA A 208 -0.29 39.58 -6.58
C ALA A 208 -0.81 40.04 -5.20
N ASP A 209 0.06 40.70 -4.44
CA ASP A 209 -0.25 41.21 -3.09
C ASP A 209 0.54 42.51 -2.92
N LYS A 210 -0.04 43.61 -3.42
CA LYS A 210 0.63 44.93 -3.40
C LYS A 210 0.79 45.39 -1.96
N LYS A 211 2.05 45.51 -1.50
CA LYS A 211 2.33 45.97 -0.14
C LYS A 211 2.25 47.49 -0.05
N SER A 212 1.52 47.99 0.93
CA SER A 212 1.44 49.43 1.21
C SER A 212 2.80 50.01 1.61
N LYS A 213 2.99 51.32 1.42
CA LYS A 213 4.19 52.05 1.86
C LYS A 213 4.44 51.87 3.37
N ALA A 214 3.36 51.84 4.17
CA ALA A 214 3.44 51.60 5.62
C ALA A 214 3.98 50.20 5.95
N ALA A 215 3.51 49.17 5.24
CA ALA A 215 3.99 47.79 5.39
C ALA A 215 5.48 47.66 5.03
N LYS A 216 5.92 48.26 3.91
CA LYS A 216 7.34 48.27 3.50
C LYS A 216 8.22 48.97 4.54
N LYS A 217 7.75 50.09 5.12
CA LYS A 217 8.44 50.82 6.20
C LYS A 217 8.54 49.99 7.48
N ALA A 218 7.47 49.29 7.88
CA ALA A 218 7.47 48.40 9.03
C ALA A 218 8.43 47.20 8.84
N ALA A 219 8.43 46.58 7.64
CA ALA A 219 9.35 45.51 7.30
C ALA A 219 10.82 45.95 7.39
N LYS A 220 11.14 47.16 6.90
CA LYS A 220 12.50 47.74 7.01
C LYS A 220 12.93 47.96 8.46
N ARG A 221 12.04 48.48 9.32
CA ARG A 221 12.31 48.63 10.76
C ARG A 221 12.62 47.28 11.42
N THR A 222 11.82 46.25 11.11
CA THR A 222 12.04 44.89 11.62
C THR A 222 13.35 44.29 11.13
N TYR A 223 13.69 44.46 9.85
CA TYR A 223 14.97 44.03 9.28
C TYR A 223 16.16 44.64 10.02
N VAL A 224 16.18 45.97 10.19
CA VAL A 224 17.26 46.66 10.91
C VAL A 224 17.39 46.16 12.35
N LYS A 225 16.27 46.01 13.06
CA LYS A 225 16.25 45.47 14.44
C LYS A 225 16.84 44.05 14.50
N ARG A 226 16.42 43.16 13.60
CA ARG A 226 16.89 41.76 13.56
C ARG A 226 18.38 41.66 13.19
N ILE A 227 18.87 42.48 12.26
CA ILE A 227 20.31 42.54 11.92
C ILE A 227 21.13 43.04 13.10
N LYS A 228 20.68 44.09 13.81
CA LYS A 228 21.36 44.59 15.02
C LYS A 228 21.44 43.52 16.11
N ALA A 229 20.35 42.77 16.32
CA ALA A 229 20.33 41.65 17.26
C ALA A 229 21.29 40.53 16.85
N ALA A 230 21.33 40.16 15.56
CA ALA A 230 22.25 39.16 15.04
C ALA A 230 23.72 39.58 15.24
N LYS A 231 24.07 40.84 14.97
CA LYS A 231 25.40 41.40 15.24
C LYS A 231 25.76 41.35 16.72
N LYS A 232 24.84 41.71 17.61
CA LYS A 232 25.04 41.64 19.08
C LYS A 232 25.25 40.19 19.54
N SER A 233 24.49 39.24 18.99
CA SER A 233 24.65 37.81 19.29
C SER A 233 26.00 37.28 18.82
N TYR A 234 26.44 37.67 17.61
CA TYR A 234 27.75 37.30 17.08
C TYR A 234 28.88 37.84 17.95
N ALA A 235 28.86 39.12 18.31
CA ALA A 235 29.86 39.72 19.18
C ALA A 235 29.94 39.01 20.55
N LYS A 236 28.81 38.64 21.14
CA LYS A 236 28.78 37.86 22.39
C LYS A 236 29.38 36.46 22.21
N ALA A 237 29.06 35.77 21.11
CA ALA A 237 29.59 34.44 20.82
C ALA A 237 31.11 34.47 20.57
N VAL A 238 31.60 35.48 19.85
CA VAL A 238 33.04 35.68 19.62
C VAL A 238 33.78 35.98 20.93
N LYS A 239 33.21 36.80 21.82
CA LYS A 239 33.78 37.04 23.16
C LYS A 239 33.86 35.75 23.99
N ARG A 240 32.79 34.95 24.01
CA ARG A 240 32.74 33.64 24.69
C ARG A 240 33.64 32.58 24.08
N ALA A 241 34.13 32.78 22.85
CA ALA A 241 35.05 31.84 22.22
C ALA A 241 36.48 31.90 22.82
N HIS A 242 36.81 32.92 23.62
CA HIS A 242 38.10 33.08 24.32
C HIS A 242 39.31 32.74 23.43
N GLY A 243 39.37 33.28 22.21
CA GLY A 243 40.49 33.08 21.30
C GLY A 243 40.39 31.83 20.41
N SER A 244 39.59 30.82 20.78
CA SER A 244 39.46 29.56 20.03
C SER A 244 39.03 29.79 18.55
N PRO A 245 39.88 29.41 17.57
CA PRO A 245 39.58 29.63 16.15
C PRO A 245 38.34 28.83 15.70
N THR A 246 38.20 27.59 16.16
CA THR A 246 37.05 26.71 15.85
C THR A 246 35.73 27.31 16.35
N LYS A 247 35.68 27.80 17.60
CA LYS A 247 34.47 28.43 18.16
C LYS A 247 34.13 29.76 17.46
N LYS A 248 35.13 30.53 17.02
CA LYS A 248 34.93 31.75 16.21
C LYS A 248 34.36 31.43 14.83
N ALA A 249 34.84 30.37 14.17
CA ALA A 249 34.32 29.92 12.88
C ALA A 249 32.84 29.52 12.97
N VAL A 250 32.46 28.75 13.99
CA VAL A 250 31.05 28.38 14.26
C VAL A 250 30.18 29.62 14.50
N ALA A 251 30.66 30.58 15.30
CA ALA A 251 29.94 31.84 15.53
C ALA A 251 29.73 32.64 14.22
N ARG A 252 30.73 32.65 13.33
CA ARG A 252 30.66 33.30 12.02
C ARG A 252 29.65 32.61 11.10
N ALA A 253 29.66 31.29 11.01
CA ALA A 253 28.71 30.52 10.22
C ALA A 253 27.25 30.76 10.69
N ALA A 254 27.02 30.71 12.01
CA ALA A 254 25.72 31.00 12.59
C ALA A 254 25.25 32.44 12.31
N TYR A 255 26.16 33.42 12.35
CA TYR A 255 25.84 34.80 11.98
C TYR A 255 25.47 34.94 10.50
N LEU A 256 26.23 34.31 9.59
CA LEU A 256 25.96 34.37 8.15
C LEU A 256 24.61 33.72 7.80
N SER A 257 24.29 32.56 8.37
CA SER A 257 22.99 31.89 8.22
C SER A 257 21.83 32.75 8.74
N ARG A 258 21.97 33.36 9.93
CA ARG A 258 20.95 34.29 10.46
C ARG A 258 20.80 35.53 9.58
N ARG A 259 21.90 36.07 9.05
CA ARG A 259 21.87 37.22 8.15
C ARG A 259 21.15 36.90 6.84
N SER A 260 21.43 35.74 6.23
CA SER A 260 20.76 35.31 4.99
C SER A 260 19.26 35.08 5.21
N ALA A 261 18.88 34.42 6.31
CA ALA A 261 17.48 34.21 6.67
C ALA A 261 16.71 35.53 6.88
N VAL A 262 17.33 36.50 7.58
CA VAL A 262 16.74 37.83 7.79
C VAL A 262 16.64 38.61 6.48
N LYS A 263 17.62 38.52 5.58
CA LYS A 263 17.58 39.15 4.25
C LYS A 263 16.45 38.55 3.40
N SER A 264 16.35 37.22 3.33
CA SER A 264 15.29 36.52 2.60
C SER A 264 13.90 36.88 3.13
N SER A 265 13.73 36.91 4.46
CA SER A 265 12.48 37.34 5.10
C SER A 265 12.11 38.78 4.74
N TYR A 266 13.09 39.69 4.69
CA TYR A 266 12.84 41.08 4.30
C TYR A 266 12.48 41.20 2.83
N SER A 267 13.21 40.52 1.93
CA SER A 267 12.92 40.47 0.50
C SER A 267 11.50 39.96 0.23
N TYR A 268 11.05 38.93 0.94
CA TYR A 268 9.68 38.44 0.86
C TYR A 268 8.66 39.45 1.44
N ALA A 269 8.96 40.08 2.57
CA ALA A 269 8.05 41.02 3.23
C ALA A 269 7.80 42.33 2.44
N ILE A 270 8.73 42.71 1.55
CA ILE A 270 8.58 43.87 0.66
C ILE A 270 8.13 43.50 -0.76
N ALA A 271 8.10 42.20 -1.07
CA ALA A 271 7.67 41.72 -2.38
C ALA A 271 6.18 42.00 -2.57
N ASP A 272 5.81 42.41 -3.78
CA ASP A 272 4.41 42.68 -4.14
C ASP A 272 3.66 41.39 -4.55
N TYR A 273 4.06 40.25 -3.97
CA TYR A 273 3.43 38.95 -4.17
C TYR A 273 3.38 38.15 -2.86
N LYS A 274 2.38 37.27 -2.75
CA LYS A 274 2.28 36.24 -1.71
C LYS A 274 2.42 34.87 -2.36
N LEU A 275 3.16 33.98 -1.71
CA LEU A 275 3.20 32.57 -2.12
C LEU A 275 2.04 31.84 -1.45
N VAL A 276 1.12 31.33 -2.25
CA VAL A 276 0.08 30.41 -1.80
C VAL A 276 0.57 29.00 -2.05
N LYS A 277 0.58 28.21 -0.97
CA LYS A 277 0.92 26.79 -1.02
C LYS A 277 -0.37 26.01 -0.99
N THR A 278 -0.76 25.44 -2.12
CA THR A 278 -1.85 24.47 -2.18
C THR A 278 -1.26 23.07 -2.11
N ARG A 279 -1.84 22.24 -1.25
CA ARG A 279 -1.56 20.80 -1.20
C ARG A 279 -2.76 20.10 -1.81
N SER A 280 -2.58 19.45 -2.94
CA SER A 280 -3.59 18.56 -3.52
C SER A 280 -3.08 17.12 -3.48
N ALA A 281 -3.97 16.17 -3.20
CA ALA A 281 -3.71 14.77 -3.47
C ALA A 281 -3.85 14.58 -4.98
N ALA A 282 -2.77 14.20 -5.67
CA ALA A 282 -2.90 13.62 -6.98
C ALA A 282 -3.23 12.14 -6.76
N ALA A 283 -4.47 11.74 -7.04
CA ALA A 283 -4.79 10.33 -7.18
C ALA A 283 -4.37 9.94 -8.60
N ASP A 284 -3.18 9.36 -8.75
CA ASP A 284 -2.83 8.64 -9.98
C ASP A 284 -3.66 7.35 -9.98
N ALA A 285 -4.81 7.42 -10.66
CA ALA A 285 -5.68 6.28 -10.92
C ALA A 285 -5.32 5.70 -12.29
N ARG A 286 -4.83 4.46 -12.33
CA ARG A 286 -4.49 3.73 -13.56
C ARG A 286 -5.51 2.63 -13.79
N ARG A 287 -6.03 2.50 -15.02
CA ARG A 287 -6.92 1.38 -15.38
C ARG A 287 -6.13 0.08 -15.42
N PHE A 288 -6.76 -1.01 -14.99
CA PHE A 288 -6.26 -2.38 -15.14
C PHE A 288 -7.32 -3.28 -15.75
N SER A 289 -6.85 -4.34 -16.42
CA SER A 289 -7.64 -5.46 -16.94
C SER A 289 -6.74 -6.69 -16.84
N VAL A 290 -7.17 -7.72 -16.12
CA VAL A 290 -6.42 -8.96 -15.94
C VAL A 290 -7.35 -10.17 -16.08
N SER A 291 -6.83 -11.25 -16.64
CA SER A 291 -7.53 -12.52 -16.75
C SER A 291 -6.60 -13.67 -16.43
N THR A 292 -7.10 -14.63 -15.66
CA THR A 292 -6.55 -15.99 -15.61
C THR A 292 -7.20 -16.69 -16.80
N GLY A 293 -6.41 -17.01 -17.84
CA GLY A 293 -6.90 -17.45 -19.17
C GLY A 293 -7.97 -18.56 -19.16
N PRO A 294 -8.56 -18.90 -20.33
CA PRO A 294 -9.73 -19.77 -20.39
C PRO A 294 -9.46 -21.08 -19.63
N SER A 295 -10.32 -21.41 -18.67
CA SER A 295 -10.33 -22.73 -18.06
C SER A 295 -10.42 -23.74 -19.20
N ILE A 296 -9.36 -24.53 -19.36
CA ILE A 296 -9.25 -25.50 -20.45
C ILE A 296 -10.36 -26.54 -20.22
N VAL A 297 -11.49 -26.36 -20.90
CA VAL A 297 -12.40 -27.44 -21.26
C VAL A 297 -12.01 -27.82 -22.69
N GLY A 298 -10.98 -28.65 -22.80
CA GLY A 298 -10.53 -29.30 -24.03
C GLY A 298 -10.58 -30.80 -23.83
#